data_AF-A0A3D5AU52-F1
#
_entry.id   AF-A0A3D5AU52-F1
#
_cell.length_a   1.000
_cell.length_b   1.000
_cell.length_c   1.000
_cell.angle_alpha   90.00
_cell.angle_beta   90.00
_cell.angle_gamma   90.00
#
_symmetry.space_group_name_H-M   'P 1'
#
loop_
_entity.id
_entity.type
_entity.pdbx_description
1 polymer ?
#
loop_
_entity_poly.entity_id
_entity_poly.type
_entity_poly.pdbx_seq_one_letter_code
_entity_poly.pdbx_strand_id
1 'polypeptide(L)'
;RTGDWFASTFEGIEPDLVTTAKGLAGGLPLAGVTGRASIMDSVHVGGLGGTYGGNPIACAAALGAIETMRTLDLATRARHIGSVLSERLAKLPGILE
;
A
#
# COMPACT_ATOMS: atom_id res chain seq x y z
N ARG A 1 0.04 6.02 4.06
CA ARG A 1 -1.36 6.44 3.82
C ARG A 1 -2.11 6.55 5.14
N THR A 2 -2.26 5.45 5.88
CA THR A 2 -2.94 5.41 7.19
C THR A 2 -2.01 5.72 8.36
N GLY A 3 -0.69 5.69 8.15
CA GLY A 3 0.29 5.87 9.22
C GLY A 3 1.10 4.60 9.50
N ASP A 4 0.64 3.48 8.98
CA ASP A 4 1.35 2.21 8.86
C ASP A 4 1.49 1.81 7.38
N TRP A 5 2.28 0.75 7.13
CA TRP A 5 2.48 0.22 5.77
C TRP A 5 1.17 -0.26 5.15
N PHE A 6 0.36 -0.96 5.94
CA PHE A 6 -0.96 -1.45 5.55
C PHE A 6 -1.97 -1.10 6.63
N ALA A 7 -3.21 -0.80 6.21
CA ALA A 7 -4.31 -0.56 7.15
C ALA A 7 -4.60 -1.80 8.01
N SER A 8 -4.48 -2.99 7.45
CA SER A 8 -4.66 -4.25 8.19
C SER A 8 -3.70 -4.38 9.37
N THR A 9 -2.47 -3.87 9.26
CA THR A 9 -1.52 -3.84 10.38
C THR A 9 -2.01 -2.96 11.53
N PHE A 10 -2.58 -1.79 11.21
CA PHE A 10 -3.18 -0.91 12.21
C PHE A 10 -4.36 -1.59 12.93
N GLU A 11 -5.14 -2.38 12.20
CA GLU A 11 -6.29 -3.12 12.73
C GLU A 11 -5.92 -4.45 13.41
N GLY A 12 -4.63 -4.84 13.42
CA GLY A 12 -4.18 -6.12 13.97
C GLY A 12 -4.66 -7.34 13.17
N ILE A 13 -4.99 -7.16 11.88
CA ILE A 13 -5.47 -8.19 10.97
C ILE A 13 -4.30 -8.72 10.15
N GLU A 14 -4.18 -10.04 10.05
CA GLU A 14 -3.26 -10.74 9.15
C GLU A 14 -4.04 -11.36 7.98
N PRO A 15 -4.06 -10.72 6.79
CA PRO A 15 -4.85 -11.21 5.67
C PRO A 15 -4.20 -12.41 4.98
N ASP A 16 -5.04 -13.32 4.48
CA ASP A 16 -4.64 -14.45 3.64
C ASP A 16 -4.04 -14.00 2.30
N LEU A 17 -4.61 -12.91 1.77
CA LEU A 17 -4.25 -12.24 0.53
C LEU A 17 -4.36 -10.72 0.72
N VAL A 18 -3.40 -9.98 0.17
CA VAL A 18 -3.33 -8.52 0.15
C VAL A 18 -3.18 -8.06 -1.29
N THR A 19 -4.02 -7.12 -1.71
CA THR A 19 -3.92 -6.47 -3.02
C THR A 19 -3.29 -5.08 -2.88
N THR A 20 -2.36 -4.76 -3.77
CA THR A 20 -1.63 -3.48 -3.78
C THR A 20 -1.54 -2.90 -5.17
N ALA A 21 -1.52 -1.57 -5.26
CA ALA A 21 -1.37 -0.80 -6.50
C ALA A 21 -1.06 0.66 -6.10
N LYS A 22 -1.54 1.65 -6.86
CA LYS A 22 -1.53 3.08 -6.53
C LYS A 22 -0.14 3.55 -6.06
N GLY A 23 0.05 3.70 -4.76
CA GLY A 23 1.31 4.16 -4.16
C GLY A 23 2.50 3.24 -4.38
N LEU A 24 2.27 1.96 -4.73
CA LEU A 24 3.29 0.93 -4.88
C LEU A 24 4.46 1.36 -5.79
N ALA A 25 4.17 1.98 -6.94
CA ALA A 25 5.15 2.30 -7.97
C ALA A 25 5.31 3.80 -8.23
N GLY A 26 5.04 4.65 -7.24
CA GLY A 26 5.31 6.09 -7.35
C GLY A 26 4.59 6.80 -8.51
N GLY A 27 3.45 6.25 -8.97
CA GLY A 27 2.68 6.78 -10.11
C GLY A 27 2.78 5.96 -11.40
N LEU A 28 3.70 5.00 -11.49
CA LEU A 28 3.80 4.09 -12.64
C LEU A 28 2.78 2.94 -12.53
N PRO A 29 2.34 2.34 -13.65
CA PRO A 29 1.36 1.25 -13.62
C PRO A 29 1.95 -0.05 -13.06
N LEU A 30 1.68 -0.33 -11.79
CA LEU A 30 1.99 -1.60 -11.14
C LEU A 30 0.93 -1.95 -10.11
N ALA A 31 0.58 -3.23 -10.06
CA ALA A 31 -0.26 -3.82 -9.02
C ALA A 31 0.34 -5.17 -8.60
N GLY A 32 0.01 -5.63 -7.41
CA GLY A 32 0.47 -6.88 -6.85
C GLY A 32 -0.59 -7.55 -6.00
N VAL A 33 -0.61 -8.88 -6.02
CA VAL A 33 -1.35 -9.73 -5.10
C VAL A 33 -0.32 -10.54 -4.32
N THR A 34 -0.30 -10.35 -3.00
CA THR A 34 0.62 -11.05 -2.09
C THR A 34 -0.21 -11.90 -1.15
N GLY A 35 0.14 -13.16 -0.94
CA GLY A 35 -0.58 -14.02 0.00
C GLY A 35 0.24 -15.21 0.44
N ARG A 36 -0.39 -16.09 1.21
CA ARG A 36 0.24 -17.33 1.67
C ARG A 36 0.66 -18.21 0.49
N ALA A 37 1.84 -18.83 0.60
CA ALA A 37 2.40 -19.69 -0.44
C ALA A 37 1.42 -20.78 -0.88
N SER A 38 0.75 -21.47 0.05
CA SER A 38 -0.24 -22.50 -0.27
C SER A 38 -1.42 -22.02 -1.11
N ILE A 39 -1.76 -20.72 -1.03
CA ILE A 39 -2.80 -20.10 -1.85
C ILE A 39 -2.22 -19.68 -3.20
N MET A 40 -1.07 -19.00 -3.20
CA MET A 40 -0.44 -18.48 -4.42
C MET A 40 0.03 -19.62 -5.35
N ASP A 41 0.60 -20.69 -4.79
CA ASP A 41 1.13 -21.86 -5.50
C ASP A 41 0.03 -22.84 -5.93
N SER A 42 -1.22 -22.62 -5.51
CA SER A 42 -2.35 -23.46 -5.92
C SER A 42 -2.75 -23.27 -7.39
N VAL A 43 -2.33 -22.16 -8.00
CA VAL A 43 -2.64 -21.87 -9.39
C VAL A 43 -1.74 -22.66 -10.33
N HIS A 44 -2.36 -23.33 -11.30
CA HIS A 44 -1.65 -24.10 -12.31
C HIS A 44 -0.71 -23.23 -13.16
N VAL A 45 0.29 -23.85 -13.79
CA VAL A 45 1.23 -23.18 -14.70
C VAL A 45 0.49 -22.45 -15.81
N GLY A 46 0.76 -21.15 -15.96
CA GLY A 46 0.07 -20.28 -16.93
C GLY A 46 -1.31 -19.78 -16.49
N GLY A 47 -1.81 -20.18 -15.32
CA GLY A 47 -3.09 -19.73 -14.77
C GLY A 47 -3.07 -18.29 -14.24
N LEU A 48 -1.88 -17.72 -14.01
CA LEU A 48 -1.66 -16.29 -13.75
C LEU A 48 -0.73 -15.73 -14.81
N GLY A 49 -1.04 -14.52 -15.29
CA GLY A 49 -0.21 -13.86 -16.29
C GLY A 49 -0.76 -12.50 -16.69
N GLY A 50 -0.27 -12.00 -17.83
CA GLY A 50 -0.65 -10.72 -18.40
C GLY A 50 0.55 -10.05 -19.07
N THR A 51 0.34 -9.46 -20.25
CA THR A 51 1.43 -8.94 -21.09
C THR A 51 2.32 -7.91 -20.41
N TYR A 52 1.73 -7.04 -19.59
CA TYR A 52 2.44 -5.94 -18.93
C TYR A 52 2.64 -6.15 -17.43
N GLY A 53 2.24 -7.31 -16.90
CA GLY A 53 2.45 -7.64 -15.49
C GLY A 53 3.94 -7.67 -15.15
N GLY A 54 4.33 -7.05 -14.04
CA GLY A 54 5.74 -7.02 -13.62
C GLY A 54 6.66 -6.23 -14.56
N ASN A 55 6.12 -5.22 -15.27
CA ASN A 55 6.92 -4.36 -16.15
C ASN A 55 8.20 -3.85 -15.43
N PRO A 56 9.40 -4.00 -16.03
CA PRO A 56 10.66 -3.72 -15.35
C PRO A 56 10.85 -2.25 -14.97
N ILE A 57 10.32 -1.31 -15.76
CA ILE A 57 10.39 0.13 -15.43
C ILE A 57 9.49 0.43 -14.24
N ALA A 58 8.28 -0.12 -14.22
CA ALA A 58 7.36 0.04 -13.09
C ALA A 58 7.91 -0.64 -11.81
N CYS A 59 8.58 -1.78 -11.93
CA CYS A 59 9.27 -2.44 -10.82
C CYS A 59 10.43 -1.58 -10.27
N ALA A 60 11.25 -0.98 -11.14
CA ALA A 60 12.31 -0.06 -10.71
C ALA A 60 11.74 1.16 -9.98
N ALA A 61 10.63 1.73 -10.49
CA ALA A 61 9.92 2.82 -9.83
C ALA A 61 9.37 2.38 -8.45
N ALA A 62 8.86 1.15 -8.32
CA ALA A 62 8.40 0.62 -7.04
C ALA A 62 9.52 0.48 -6.01
N LEU A 63 10.68 -0.05 -6.41
CA LEU A 63 11.84 -0.14 -5.52
C LEU A 63 12.27 1.24 -5.03
N GLY A 64 12.37 2.23 -5.94
CA GLY A 64 12.71 3.61 -5.57
C GLY A 64 11.66 4.28 -4.68
N ALA A 65 10.37 4.03 -4.95
CA ALA A 65 9.27 4.57 -4.15
C ALA A 65 9.27 3.99 -2.72
N ILE A 66 9.42 2.66 -2.58
CA ILE A 66 9.50 1.99 -1.28
C ILE A 66 10.73 2.46 -0.51
N GLU A 67 11.89 2.57 -1.16
CA GLU A 67 13.11 3.09 -0.54
C GLU A 67 12.91 4.52 -0.02
N THR A 68 12.30 5.38 -0.82
CA THR A 68 11.94 6.74 -0.41
C THR A 68 11.00 6.76 0.79
N MET A 69 9.98 5.89 0.81
CA MET A 69 9.05 5.76 1.94
C MET A 69 9.76 5.39 3.24
N ARG A 70 10.75 4.50 3.17
CA ARG A 70 11.56 4.07 4.32
C ARG A 70 12.51 5.17 4.78
N THR A 71 13.32 5.68 3.86
CA THR A 71 14.37 6.66 4.16
C THR A 71 13.82 7.98 4.70
N LEU A 72 12.63 8.40 4.25
CA LEU A 72 11.99 9.63 4.73
C LEU A 72 10.97 9.41 5.86
N ASP A 73 10.84 8.18 6.39
CA ASP A 73 9.82 7.77 7.36
C ASP A 73 8.42 8.34 7.05
N LEU A 74 7.93 8.02 5.85
CA LEU A 74 6.65 8.55 5.40
C LEU A 74 5.45 7.99 6.19
N ALA A 75 5.65 6.91 6.95
CA ALA A 75 4.67 6.36 7.87
C ALA A 75 4.43 7.33 9.03
N THR A 76 5.48 7.77 9.73
CA THR A 76 5.37 8.78 10.79
C THR A 76 4.87 10.12 10.25
N ARG A 77 5.32 10.53 9.06
CA ARG A 77 4.77 11.74 8.40
C ARG A 77 3.28 11.62 8.14
N ALA A 78 2.79 10.45 7.70
CA ALA A 78 1.37 10.22 7.48
C ALA A 78 0.57 10.30 8.80
N ARG A 79 1.10 9.76 9.91
CA ARG A 79 0.48 9.90 11.24
C ARG A 79 0.37 11.36 11.66
N HIS A 80 1.45 12.13 11.49
CA HIS A 80 1.45 13.56 11.81
C HIS A 80 0.41 14.33 10.98
N ILE A 81 0.36 14.11 9.66
CA ILE A 81 -0.66 14.73 8.79
C ILE A 81 -2.07 14.33 9.23
N GLY A 82 -2.27 13.06 9.61
CA GLY A 82 -3.54 12.57 10.16
C GLY A 82 -3.98 13.36 11.39
N SER A 83 -3.11 13.54 12.38
CA SER A 83 -3.39 14.34 13.59
C SER A 83 -3.79 15.77 13.23
N VAL A 84 -2.97 16.45 12.41
CA VAL A 84 -3.23 17.82 12.00
C VAL A 84 -4.57 17.93 11.29
N LEU A 85 -4.90 16.98 10.40
CA LEU A 85 -6.15 16.99 9.68
C LEU A 85 -7.34 16.78 10.62
N SER A 86 -7.29 15.77 11.50
CA SER A 86 -8.36 15.48 12.46
C SER A 86 -8.63 16.66 13.39
N GLU A 87 -7.58 17.26 13.96
CA GLU A 87 -7.71 18.44 14.85
C GLU A 87 -8.35 19.66 14.17
N ARG A 88 -8.10 19.83 12.86
CA ARG A 88 -8.63 20.96 12.08
C ARG A 88 -10.06 20.69 11.64
N LEU A 89 -10.36 19.46 11.21
CA LEU A 89 -11.69 19.06 10.78
C LEU A 89 -12.69 19.05 11.95
N ALA A 90 -12.27 18.66 13.15
CA ALA A 90 -13.12 18.69 14.35
C ALA A 90 -13.61 20.11 14.73
N LYS A 91 -12.96 21.16 14.22
CA LYS A 91 -13.38 22.56 14.44
C LYS A 91 -14.43 23.04 13.44
N LEU A 92 -14.73 22.23 12.41
CA LEU A 92 -15.73 22.60 11.41
C LEU A 92 -17.14 22.28 11.93
N PRO A 93 -18.11 23.20 11.77
CA PRO A 93 -19.48 22.96 12.19
C PRO A 93 -20.07 21.77 11.41
N GLY A 94 -20.67 20.81 12.12
CA GLY A 94 -21.35 19.65 11.54
C GLY A 94 -20.51 18.36 11.45
N ILE A 95 -19.26 18.36 11.91
CA ILE A 95 -18.47 17.14 12.10
C ILE A 95 -18.58 16.73 13.58
N LEU A 96 -19.23 15.60 13.85
CA LEU A 96 -19.32 14.97 15.17
C LEU A 96 -18.19 13.93 15.29
N GLU A 97 -17.57 13.83 16.47
CA GLU A 97 -16.61 12.76 16.80
C GLU A 97 -17.24 11.37 16.70
#